data_AF-A0A9D5PQD2-F1
#
_entry.id   AF-A0A9D5PQD2-F1
#
_cell.length_a   1.000
_cell.length_b   1.000
_cell.length_c   1.000
_cell.angle_alpha   90.00
_cell.angle_beta   90.00
_cell.angle_gamma   90.00
#
_symmetry.space_group_name_H-M   'P 1'
#
loop_
_entity.id
_entity.type
_entity.pdbx_description
1 polymer ?
#
loop_
_entity_poly.entity_id
_entity_poly.type
_entity_poly.pdbx_seq_one_letter_code
_entity_poly.pdbx_strand_id
1 'polypeptide(L)'
;MNELSIQVAQAVIAAARQAGYLLEDEAMQSAPELVELEKPLFVKMFQAFREHLQKVNRMELTADEIASMFNFAVGKGAEMAYNFMSDQKQDCNVNGLFDPRMSLYVDDRLMNFLKAEPVAARLGGAFVDFQAENPDIDPVLALFEALKWVMRISEHLTIKLINKYQ
;
A
#
# COMPACT_ATOMS: atom_id res chain seq x y z
N MET A 1 4.70 -19.35 -4.51
CA MET A 1 4.46 -18.39 -3.40
C MET A 1 4.83 -19.09 -2.11
N ASN A 2 5.57 -18.42 -1.23
CA ASN A 2 5.87 -18.95 0.12
C ASN A 2 4.55 -18.95 0.94
N GLU A 3 4.29 -19.98 1.73
CA GLU A 3 3.08 -20.09 2.58
C GLU A 3 2.90 -18.84 3.46
N LEU A 4 4.02 -18.28 3.92
CA LEU A 4 4.09 -17.00 4.63
C LEU A 4 3.45 -15.83 3.88
N SER A 5 3.80 -15.66 2.60
CA SER A 5 3.31 -14.55 1.78
C SER A 5 1.80 -14.63 1.58
N ILE A 6 1.25 -15.84 1.61
CA ILE A 6 -0.18 -16.08 1.45
C ILE A 6 -0.94 -15.68 2.72
N GLN A 7 -0.40 -15.97 3.91
CA GLN A 7 -1.07 -15.68 5.18
C GLN A 7 -1.18 -14.16 5.45
N VAL A 8 -0.09 -13.41 5.25
CA VAL A 8 -0.12 -11.93 5.33
C VAL A 8 -1.13 -11.35 4.35
N ALA A 9 -1.08 -11.81 3.10
CA ALA A 9 -2.01 -11.37 2.06
C ALA A 9 -3.47 -11.59 2.50
N GLN A 10 -3.78 -12.77 3.02
CA GLN A 10 -5.11 -13.12 3.50
C GLN A 10 -5.56 -12.22 4.66
N ALA A 11 -4.68 -11.90 5.62
CA ALA A 11 -5.00 -11.00 6.71
C ALA A 11 -5.37 -9.59 6.22
N VAL A 12 -4.58 -9.03 5.31
CA VAL A 12 -4.83 -7.70 4.72
C VAL A 12 -6.11 -7.70 3.87
N ILE A 13 -6.31 -8.72 3.03
CA ILE A 13 -7.52 -8.85 2.20
C ILE A 13 -8.78 -9.03 3.06
N ALA A 14 -8.70 -9.84 4.13
CA ALA A 14 -9.81 -10.03 5.05
C ALA A 14 -10.19 -8.72 5.74
N ALA A 15 -9.20 -7.94 6.21
CA ALA A 15 -9.45 -6.62 6.79
C ALA A 15 -10.09 -5.65 5.77
N ALA A 16 -9.63 -5.68 4.52
CA ALA A 16 -10.22 -4.88 3.44
C ALA A 16 -11.68 -5.25 3.18
N ARG A 17 -12.03 -6.54 3.22
CA ARG A 17 -13.42 -7.01 3.08
C ARG A 17 -14.28 -6.59 4.27
N GLN A 18 -13.80 -6.76 5.50
CA GLN A 18 -14.50 -6.34 6.71
C GLN A 18 -14.78 -4.83 6.73
N ALA A 19 -13.86 -4.03 6.19
CA ALA A 19 -14.03 -2.58 6.07
C ALA A 19 -14.91 -2.16 4.87
N GLY A 20 -15.35 -3.08 4.02
CA GLY A 20 -16.15 -2.80 2.84
C GLY A 20 -15.36 -2.24 1.64
N TYR A 21 -14.03 -2.28 1.70
CA TYR A 21 -13.15 -1.85 0.59
C TYR A 21 -13.13 -2.87 -0.56
N LEU A 22 -13.31 -4.15 -0.23
CA LEU A 22 -13.48 -5.24 -1.19
C LEU A 22 -14.82 -5.94 -0.90
N LEU A 23 -15.63 -6.19 -1.92
CA LEU A 23 -16.84 -7.00 -1.78
C LEU A 23 -16.51 -8.48 -2.00
N GLU A 24 -17.21 -9.39 -1.31
CA GLU A 24 -16.88 -10.83 -1.33
C GLU A 24 -16.92 -11.44 -2.74
N ASP A 25 -17.85 -10.99 -3.58
CA ASP A 25 -18.06 -11.47 -4.95
C ASP A 25 -17.50 -10.53 -6.02
N GLU A 26 -16.70 -9.53 -5.64
CA GLU A 26 -16.11 -8.57 -6.58
C GLU A 26 -14.66 -8.95 -6.91
N ALA A 27 -14.39 -9.12 -8.20
CA ALA A 27 -13.01 -9.22 -8.67
C ALA A 27 -12.31 -7.87 -8.48
N MET A 28 -11.10 -7.90 -7.91
CA MET A 28 -10.26 -6.71 -7.85
C MET A 28 -9.99 -6.20 -9.25
N GLN A 29 -10.32 -4.93 -9.47
CA GLN A 29 -9.95 -4.19 -10.67
C GLN A 29 -8.43 -3.97 -10.65
N SER A 30 -7.76 -4.40 -11.70
CA SER A 30 -6.30 -4.26 -11.87
C SER A 30 -5.97 -3.90 -13.31
N ALA A 31 -4.95 -3.07 -13.50
CA ALA A 31 -4.34 -2.84 -14.81
C ALA A 31 -3.00 -3.61 -14.89
N PRO A 32 -2.80 -4.52 -15.86
CA PRO A 32 -1.56 -5.27 -16.01
C PRO A 32 -0.30 -4.39 -16.03
N GLU A 33 -0.41 -3.20 -16.62
CA GLU A 33 0.67 -2.21 -16.71
C GLU A 33 1.09 -1.69 -15.33
N LEU A 34 0.17 -1.58 -14.37
CA LEU A 34 0.48 -1.17 -13.00
C LEU A 34 1.26 -2.28 -12.27
N VAL A 35 0.92 -3.55 -12.50
CA VAL A 35 1.63 -4.70 -11.92
C VAL A 35 3.10 -4.72 -12.36
N GLU A 36 3.39 -4.37 -13.60
CA GLU A 36 4.78 -4.28 -14.09
C GLU A 36 5.56 -3.13 -13.44
N LEU A 37 4.87 -2.05 -13.02
CA LEU A 37 5.45 -0.90 -12.32
C LEU A 37 5.65 -1.14 -10.82
N GLU A 38 4.88 -2.05 -10.21
CA GLU A 38 5.06 -2.43 -8.81
C GLU A 38 6.49 -2.93 -8.55
N LYS A 39 7.01 -3.82 -9.42
CA LYS A 39 8.32 -4.45 -9.20
C LYS A 39 9.46 -3.44 -9.02
N PRO A 40 9.71 -2.50 -9.95
CA PRO A 40 10.77 -1.50 -9.76
C PRO A 40 10.50 -0.56 -8.57
N LEU A 41 9.24 -0.25 -8.27
CA LEU A 41 8.88 0.56 -7.10
C LEU A 41 9.25 -0.15 -5.78
N PHE A 42 8.87 -1.42 -5.63
CA PHE A 42 9.15 -2.22 -4.44
C PHE A 42 10.64 -2.47 -4.24
N VAL A 43 11.41 -2.65 -5.32
CA VAL A 43 12.88 -2.69 -5.26
C VAL A 43 13.45 -1.39 -4.67
N LYS A 44 12.96 -0.23 -5.13
CA LYS A 44 13.37 1.07 -4.59
C LYS A 44 12.93 1.27 -3.15
N MET A 45 11.74 0.83 -2.77
CA MET A 45 11.26 0.89 -1.38
C MET A 45 12.15 0.06 -0.45
N PHE A 46 12.52 -1.15 -0.87
CA PHE A 46 13.43 -2.01 -0.09
C PHE A 46 14.83 -1.41 0.04
N GLN A 47 15.33 -0.77 -1.02
CA GLN A 47 16.59 -0.05 -0.96
C GLN A 47 16.52 1.14 0.01
N ALA A 48 15.48 1.98 -0.11
CA ALA A 48 15.26 3.13 0.77
C ALA A 48 15.10 2.72 2.24
N PHE A 49 14.42 1.60 2.51
CA PHE A 49 14.34 0.99 3.84
C PHE A 49 15.71 0.68 4.44
N ARG A 50 16.58 -0.01 3.69
CA ARG A 50 17.93 -0.35 4.18
C ARG A 50 18.78 0.90 4.40
N GLU A 51 18.76 1.83 3.45
CA GLU A 51 19.49 3.09 3.54
C GLU A 51 19.04 3.95 4.73
N HIS A 52 17.73 3.98 4.99
CA HIS A 52 17.16 4.69 6.13
C HIS A 52 17.63 4.12 7.45
N LEU A 53 17.50 2.81 7.66
CA LEU A 53 17.96 2.13 8.88
C LEU A 53 19.45 2.32 9.13
N GLN A 54 20.26 2.26 8.07
CA GLN A 54 21.69 2.54 8.14
C GLN A 54 21.96 4.00 8.55
N LYS A 55 21.25 4.96 7.95
CA LYS A 55 21.42 6.40 8.22
C LYS A 55 21.05 6.76 9.65
N VAL A 56 20.00 6.16 10.19
CA VAL A 56 19.53 6.41 11.57
C VAL A 56 20.16 5.47 12.61
N ASN A 57 21.08 4.59 12.17
CA ASN A 57 21.79 3.61 13.00
C ASN A 57 20.85 2.75 13.86
N ARG A 58 19.79 2.21 13.25
CA ARG A 58 18.83 1.29 13.88
C ARG A 58 18.73 -0.02 13.11
N MET A 59 18.31 -1.07 13.80
CA MET A 59 18.05 -2.37 13.18
C MET A 59 16.59 -2.52 12.73
N GLU A 60 15.70 -1.67 13.25
CA GLU A 60 14.24 -1.80 13.10
C GLU A 60 13.58 -0.42 12.92
N LEU A 61 12.44 -0.41 12.22
CA LEU A 61 11.59 0.76 12.07
C LEU A 61 10.78 1.02 13.35
N THR A 62 10.41 2.29 13.57
CA THR A 62 9.41 2.62 14.58
C THR A 62 8.00 2.33 14.08
N ALA A 63 7.03 2.27 15.00
CA ALA A 63 5.61 2.16 14.64
C ALA A 63 5.15 3.30 13.73
N ASP A 64 5.62 4.54 13.97
CA ASP A 64 5.29 5.71 13.13
C ASP A 64 5.85 5.59 11.71
N GLU A 65 7.03 4.97 11.56
CA GLU A 65 7.63 4.73 10.25
C GLU A 65 6.89 3.63 9.49
N ILE A 66 6.49 2.56 10.18
CA ILE A 66 5.62 1.52 9.61
C ILE A 66 4.30 2.15 9.15
N ALA A 67 3.67 2.96 10.01
CA ALA A 67 2.43 3.67 9.67
C ALA A 67 2.62 4.61 8.45
N SER A 68 3.74 5.32 8.37
CA SER A 68 4.10 6.15 7.22
C SER A 68 4.22 5.33 5.94
N MET A 69 4.81 4.13 5.99
CA MET A 69 4.89 3.24 4.83
C MET A 69 3.50 2.77 4.35
N PHE A 70 2.56 2.51 5.27
CA PHE A 70 1.18 2.16 4.90
C PHE A 70 0.44 3.34 4.27
N ASN A 71 0.60 4.55 4.81
CA ASN A 71 0.10 5.76 4.16
C ASN A 71 0.68 5.89 2.76
N PHE A 72 2.00 5.75 2.63
CA PHE A 72 2.71 5.78 1.35
C PHE A 72 2.13 4.78 0.35
N ALA A 73 1.95 3.52 0.74
CA ALA A 73 1.43 2.48 -0.15
C ALA A 73 0.01 2.79 -0.66
N VAL A 74 -0.88 3.29 0.21
CA VAL A 74 -2.22 3.73 -0.19
C VAL A 74 -2.13 4.89 -1.19
N GLY A 75 -1.44 5.97 -0.81
CA GLY A 75 -1.38 7.13 -1.68
C GLY A 75 -0.70 6.85 -3.01
N LYS A 76 0.37 6.03 -3.00
CA LYS A 76 1.08 5.69 -4.23
C LYS A 76 0.26 4.80 -5.15
N GLY A 77 -0.47 3.82 -4.60
CA GLY A 77 -1.42 3.03 -5.39
C GLY A 77 -2.52 3.90 -6.00
N ALA A 78 -3.06 4.85 -5.23
CA ALA A 78 -4.06 5.79 -5.74
C ALA A 78 -3.51 6.72 -6.84
N GLU A 79 -2.30 7.27 -6.67
CA GLU A 79 -1.64 8.10 -7.67
C GLU A 79 -1.34 7.31 -8.95
N MET A 80 -0.84 6.08 -8.82
CA MET A 80 -0.55 5.21 -9.97
C MET A 80 -1.80 4.89 -10.77
N ALA A 81 -2.88 4.49 -10.09
CA ALA A 81 -4.17 4.25 -10.72
C ALA A 81 -4.75 5.50 -11.39
N TYR A 82 -4.70 6.66 -10.72
CA TYR A 82 -5.16 7.93 -11.28
C TYR A 82 -4.38 8.32 -12.55
N ASN A 83 -3.05 8.25 -12.50
CA ASN A 83 -2.20 8.54 -13.63
C ASN A 83 -2.45 7.59 -14.80
N PHE A 84 -2.69 6.31 -14.53
CA PHE A 84 -3.02 5.33 -15.55
C PHE A 84 -4.36 5.67 -16.23
N MET A 85 -5.39 5.96 -15.45
CA MET A 85 -6.73 6.29 -15.96
C MET A 85 -6.80 7.64 -16.67
N SER A 86 -5.82 8.52 -16.46
CA SER A 86 -5.74 9.85 -17.08
C SER A 86 -4.61 10.00 -18.13
N ASP A 87 -4.01 8.87 -18.55
CA ASP A 87 -2.90 8.82 -19.53
C ASP A 87 -1.71 9.73 -19.15
N GLN A 88 -1.44 9.85 -17.84
CA GLN A 88 -0.30 10.58 -17.30
C GLN A 88 0.89 9.65 -17.06
N LYS A 89 2.09 10.25 -17.13
CA LYS A 89 3.33 9.51 -16.90
C LYS A 89 3.41 9.02 -15.45
N GLN A 90 3.73 7.74 -15.31
CA GLN A 90 3.96 7.10 -14.03
C GLN A 90 5.31 7.53 -13.43
N ASP A 91 5.32 7.89 -12.15
CA ASP A 91 6.54 8.18 -11.40
C ASP A 91 6.76 7.13 -10.31
N CYS A 92 7.84 6.35 -10.42
CA CYS A 92 8.22 5.34 -9.44
C CYS A 92 9.26 5.88 -8.44
N ASN A 93 9.04 7.08 -7.89
CA ASN A 93 9.83 7.61 -6.77
C ASN A 93 9.30 7.09 -5.43
N VAL A 94 10.17 7.10 -4.42
CA VAL A 94 9.87 6.69 -3.03
C VAL A 94 10.01 7.85 -2.05
N ASN A 95 9.87 9.07 -2.55
CA ASN A 95 9.95 10.27 -1.72
C ASN A 95 8.76 10.28 -0.76
N GLY A 96 9.03 10.54 0.52
CA GLY A 96 7.99 10.51 1.55
C GLY A 96 7.63 9.12 2.08
N LEU A 97 8.37 8.06 1.75
CA LEU A 97 8.12 6.70 2.26
C LEU A 97 8.08 6.62 3.80
N PHE A 98 8.87 7.46 4.48
CA PHE A 98 8.93 7.57 5.95
C PHE A 98 8.37 8.90 6.46
N ASP A 99 7.68 9.67 5.61
CA ASP A 99 7.09 10.95 6.00
C ASP A 99 5.62 10.73 6.44
N PRO A 100 5.22 11.20 7.64
CA PRO A 100 3.83 11.13 8.06
C PRO A 100 2.88 11.99 7.20
N ARG A 101 3.42 12.93 6.41
CA ARG A 101 2.68 13.83 5.51
C ARG A 101 3.11 13.58 4.07
N MET A 102 2.51 12.57 3.47
CA MET A 102 2.71 12.30 2.05
C MET A 102 1.98 13.34 1.19
N SER A 103 2.70 13.93 0.25
CA SER A 103 2.12 14.75 -0.82
C SER A 103 1.54 13.84 -1.91
N LEU A 104 0.27 14.03 -2.25
CA LEU A 104 -0.41 13.32 -3.33
C LEU A 104 -0.85 14.29 -4.41
N TYR A 105 -0.61 13.93 -5.66
CA TYR A 105 -0.98 14.72 -6.83
C TYR A 105 -2.12 14.04 -7.59
N VAL A 106 -3.32 14.16 -7.02
CA VAL A 106 -4.56 13.61 -7.58
C VAL A 106 -5.65 14.68 -7.57
N ASP A 107 -6.76 14.46 -8.28
CA ASP A 107 -7.89 15.38 -8.25
C ASP A 107 -8.53 15.51 -6.84
N ASP A 108 -9.31 16.58 -6.64
CA ASP A 108 -9.95 16.87 -5.35
C ASP A 108 -10.90 15.76 -4.87
N ARG A 109 -11.52 15.01 -5.78
CA ARG A 109 -12.47 13.95 -5.40
C ARG A 109 -11.72 12.77 -4.81
N LEU A 110 -10.67 12.32 -5.49
CA LEU A 110 -9.81 11.25 -4.99
C LEU A 110 -9.09 11.67 -3.71
N MET A 111 -8.61 12.92 -3.65
CA MET A 111 -8.02 13.48 -2.43
C MET A 111 -9.01 13.47 -1.26
N ASN A 112 -10.28 13.85 -1.48
CA ASN A 112 -11.30 13.84 -0.44
C ASN A 112 -11.66 12.41 -0.02
N PHE A 113 -11.74 11.46 -0.96
CA PHE A 113 -11.94 10.05 -0.65
C PHE A 113 -10.82 9.50 0.24
N LEU A 114 -9.56 9.71 -0.13
CA LEU A 114 -8.40 9.23 0.62
C LEU A 114 -8.29 9.85 2.03
N LYS A 115 -8.80 11.08 2.22
CA LYS A 115 -8.87 11.72 3.54
C LYS A 115 -10.02 11.21 4.40
N ALA A 116 -11.14 10.83 3.79
CA ALA A 116 -12.32 10.36 4.49
C ALA A 116 -12.19 8.91 4.95
N GLU A 117 -11.49 8.09 4.16
CA GLU A 117 -11.35 6.66 4.42
C GLU A 117 -10.03 6.32 5.11
N PRO A 118 -10.04 5.73 6.32
CA PRO A 118 -8.82 5.37 7.04
C PRO A 118 -8.18 4.07 6.51
N VAL A 119 -8.05 3.93 5.17
CA VAL A 119 -7.59 2.71 4.50
C VAL A 119 -6.23 2.26 5.04
N ALA A 120 -5.25 3.18 5.09
CA ALA A 120 -3.90 2.89 5.55
C ALA A 120 -3.90 2.42 7.01
N ALA A 121 -4.65 3.09 7.90
CA ALA A 121 -4.73 2.72 9.30
C ALA A 121 -5.40 1.36 9.52
N ARG A 122 -6.50 1.08 8.78
CA ARG A 122 -7.22 -0.20 8.85
C ARG A 122 -6.35 -1.37 8.41
N LEU A 123 -5.72 -1.25 7.25
CA LEU A 123 -4.93 -2.33 6.67
C LEU A 123 -3.55 -2.47 7.34
N GLY A 124 -2.96 -1.36 7.77
CA GLY A 124 -1.74 -1.37 8.59
C GLY A 124 -1.97 -2.00 9.96
N GLY A 125 -3.13 -1.75 10.58
CA GLY A 125 -3.53 -2.43 11.82
C GLY A 125 -3.61 -3.94 11.65
N ALA A 126 -4.19 -4.44 10.55
CA ALA A 126 -4.25 -5.87 10.27
C ALA A 126 -2.87 -6.53 10.13
N PHE A 127 -1.88 -5.81 9.57
CA PHE A 127 -0.49 -6.28 9.56
C PHE A 127 0.10 -6.35 10.97
N VAL A 128 -0.13 -5.32 11.80
CA VAL A 128 0.38 -5.28 13.17
C VAL A 128 -0.19 -6.44 13.99
N ASP A 129 -1.50 -6.67 13.90
CA ASP A 129 -2.17 -7.78 14.58
C ASP A 129 -1.61 -9.13 14.10
N PHE A 130 -1.48 -9.31 12.78
CA PHE A 130 -0.87 -10.51 12.21
C PHE A 130 0.56 -10.75 12.71
N GLN A 131 1.41 -9.73 12.74
CA GLN A 131 2.80 -9.86 13.18
C GLN A 131 2.89 -10.17 14.68
N ALA A 132 1.97 -9.64 15.49
CA ALA A 132 1.89 -9.93 16.92
C ALA A 132 1.48 -11.39 17.20
N GLU A 133 0.57 -11.94 16.39
CA GLU A 133 0.15 -13.34 16.46
C GLU A 133 1.21 -14.32 15.92
N ASN A 134 2.12 -13.83 15.09
CA ASN A 134 3.12 -14.64 14.40
C ASN A 134 4.55 -14.08 14.56
N PRO A 135 5.12 -14.05 15.78
CA PRO A 135 6.40 -13.40 16.06
C PRO A 135 7.60 -14.08 15.39
N ASP A 136 7.49 -15.35 15.01
CA ASP A 136 8.57 -16.11 14.35
C ASP A 136 8.70 -15.81 12.84
N ILE A 137 7.76 -15.06 12.29
CA ILE A 137 7.74 -14.64 10.88
C ILE A 137 8.68 -13.45 10.69
N ASP A 138 9.50 -13.49 9.63
CA ASP A 138 10.34 -12.35 9.22
C ASP A 138 9.47 -11.09 9.02
N PRO A 139 9.61 -10.07 9.89
CA PRO A 139 8.73 -8.91 9.87
C PRO A 139 8.97 -8.03 8.65
N VAL A 140 10.17 -8.05 8.05
CA VAL A 140 10.47 -7.27 6.85
C VAL A 140 9.77 -7.90 5.65
N LEU A 141 9.88 -9.23 5.50
CA LEU A 141 9.21 -9.94 4.42
C LEU A 141 7.68 -9.80 4.54
N ALA A 142 7.14 -9.92 5.75
CA ALA A 142 5.72 -9.74 6.02
C ALA A 142 5.27 -8.30 5.73
N LEU A 143 6.03 -7.29 6.15
CA LEU A 143 5.71 -5.88 5.89
C LEU A 143 5.64 -5.59 4.39
N PHE A 144 6.64 -6.02 3.61
CA PHE A 144 6.65 -5.75 2.17
C PHE A 144 5.54 -6.51 1.42
N GLU A 145 5.17 -7.70 1.88
CA GLU A 145 4.01 -8.40 1.33
C GLU A 145 2.71 -7.63 1.65
N ALA A 146 2.54 -7.16 2.88
CA ALA A 146 1.38 -6.37 3.28
C ALA A 146 1.26 -5.07 2.46
N LEU A 147 2.35 -4.32 2.35
CA LEU A 147 2.40 -3.06 1.58
C LEU A 147 2.00 -3.25 0.12
N LYS A 148 2.40 -4.37 -0.50
CA LYS A 148 2.00 -4.72 -1.86
C LYS A 148 0.49 -4.89 -1.99
N TRP A 149 -0.14 -5.61 -1.07
CA TRP A 149 -1.59 -5.78 -1.08
C TRP A 149 -2.34 -4.48 -0.78
N VAL A 150 -1.83 -3.67 0.14
CA VAL A 150 -2.40 -2.34 0.43
C VAL A 150 -2.37 -1.44 -0.81
N MET A 151 -1.26 -1.43 -1.55
CA MET A 151 -1.13 -0.67 -2.79
C MET A 151 -2.17 -1.10 -3.83
N ARG A 152 -2.29 -2.42 -4.08
CA ARG A 152 -3.28 -2.99 -5.01
C ARG A 152 -4.73 -2.72 -4.61
N ILE A 153 -5.04 -2.78 -3.32
CA ILE A 153 -6.36 -2.43 -2.82
C ILE A 153 -6.64 -0.95 -3.08
N SER A 154 -5.65 -0.09 -2.86
CA SER A 154 -5.81 1.34 -3.15
C SER A 154 -5.99 1.61 -4.64
N GLU A 155 -5.24 0.94 -5.51
CA GLU A 155 -5.43 1.01 -6.96
C GLU A 155 -6.86 0.60 -7.34
N HIS A 156 -7.34 -0.54 -6.81
CA HIS A 156 -8.71 -1.00 -7.04
C HIS A 156 -9.75 0.05 -6.64
N LEU A 157 -9.62 0.61 -5.43
CA LEU A 157 -10.54 1.64 -4.93
C LEU A 157 -10.54 2.88 -5.83
N THR A 158 -9.36 3.31 -6.28
CA THR A 158 -9.23 4.45 -7.18
C THR A 158 -9.83 4.19 -8.55
N ILE A 159 -9.53 3.05 -9.19
CA ILE A 159 -10.08 2.70 -10.51
C ILE A 159 -11.61 2.63 -10.42
N LYS A 160 -12.15 1.99 -9.37
CA LYS A 160 -13.59 1.90 -9.12
C LYS A 160 -14.24 3.28 -8.92
N LEU A 161 -13.58 4.16 -8.17
CA LEU A 161 -14.05 5.52 -7.97
C LEU A 161 -14.11 6.29 -9.29
N ILE A 162 -13.04 6.25 -10.08
CA ILE A 162 -12.96 6.95 -11.38
C ILE A 162 -14.04 6.42 -12.34
N ASN A 163 -14.16 5.10 -12.48
CA ASN A 163 -15.13 4.45 -13.37
C ASN A 163 -16.59 4.77 -13.00
N LYS A 164 -16.89 5.04 -11.73
CA LYS A 164 -18.24 5.42 -11.29
C LYS A 164 -18.69 6.79 -11.83
N TYR A 165 -17.74 7.65 -12.21
CA TYR A 165 -18.00 9.03 -12.63
C TYR A 165 -17.66 9.32 -14.09
N GLN A 166 -17.31 8.29 -14.87
CA GLN A 166 -17.20 8.34 -16.34
C GLN A 166 -18.55 7.96 -16.96
#